data_AF-A0A821TLF4-F1
#
_entry.id   AF-A0A821TLF4-F1
#
_cell.length_a   1.000
_cell.length_b   1.000
_cell.length_c   1.000
_cell.angle_alpha   90.00
_cell.angle_beta   90.00
_cell.angle_gamma   90.00
#
_symmetry.space_group_name_H-M   'P 1'
#
loop_
_entity.id
_entity.type
_entity.pdbx_description
1 polymer ?
#
loop_
_entity_poly.entity_id
_entity_poly.type
_entity_poly.pdbx_seq_one_letter_code
_entity_poly.pdbx_strand_id
1 'polypeptide(L)'
;IVIVEVDKLTRDAQHGLRRTMEKYVSSCRLVLCCNSTSRVIPAIQSRCLAIRVAAPTIDEISVILKKVANFEGIQLPIDLANRIGEKSQRNLRRALLMFQTCTTQKVPLTKDQQITEPDWEIYLRDTARMIGEQQTPQR
;
A
#
# COMPACT_ATOMS: atom_id res chain seq x y z
N ILE A 1 -5.48 22.69 -0.93
CA ILE A 1 -6.49 21.61 -0.92
C ILE A 1 -5.81 20.30 -1.33
N VAL A 2 -5.99 19.23 -0.56
CA VAL A 2 -5.49 17.89 -0.90
C VAL A 2 -6.67 17.04 -1.33
N ILE A 3 -6.56 16.40 -2.50
CA ILE A 3 -7.57 15.47 -3.02
C ILE A 3 -6.91 14.11 -3.18
N VAL A 4 -7.49 13.10 -2.54
CA VAL A 4 -6.98 11.73 -2.54
C VAL A 4 -7.83 10.88 -3.50
N GLU A 5 -7.21 9.88 -4.11
CA GLU A 5 -7.87 8.92 -5.02
C GLU A 5 -8.49 9.58 -6.26
N VAL A 6 -7.81 10.57 -6.83
CA VAL A 6 -8.27 11.31 -8.02
C VAL A 6 -8.50 10.38 -9.21
N ASP A 7 -7.81 9.24 -9.27
CA ASP A 7 -7.97 8.22 -10.30
C ASP A 7 -9.29 7.44 -10.24
N LYS A 8 -10.06 7.57 -9.14
CA LYS A 8 -11.42 7.03 -9.02
C LYS A 8 -12.50 8.02 -9.47
N LEU A 9 -12.15 9.29 -9.71
CA LEU A 9 -13.11 10.29 -10.17
C LEU A 9 -13.54 10.02 -11.61
N THR A 10 -14.83 10.22 -11.88
CA THR A 10 -15.39 10.19 -13.23
C THR A 10 -14.74 11.26 -14.12
N ARG A 11 -14.73 11.04 -15.44
CA ARG A 11 -14.13 11.99 -16.38
C ARG A 11 -14.76 13.38 -16.29
N ASP A 12 -16.07 13.47 -16.11
CA ASP A 12 -16.78 14.74 -15.94
C ASP A 12 -16.39 15.47 -14.66
N ALA A 13 -16.23 14.73 -13.56
CA ALA A 13 -15.73 15.28 -12.30
C ALA A 13 -14.29 15.80 -12.45
N GLN A 14 -13.44 15.08 -13.18
CA GLN A 14 -12.08 15.54 -13.49
C GLN A 14 -12.09 16.80 -14.38
N HIS A 15 -13.00 16.91 -15.35
CA HIS A 15 -13.19 18.12 -16.14
C HIS A 15 -13.69 19.29 -15.29
N GLY A 16 -14.60 19.06 -14.35
CA GLY A 16 -15.03 20.06 -13.36
C GLY A 16 -13.90 20.52 -12.45
N LEU A 17 -13.08 19.59 -11.98
CA LEU A 17 -11.90 19.87 -11.17
C LEU A 17 -10.89 20.74 -11.94
N ARG A 18 -10.65 20.43 -13.22
CA ARG A 18 -9.80 21.24 -14.09
C ARG A 18 -10.29 22.69 -14.17
N ARG A 19 -11.60 22.92 -14.41
CA ARG A 19 -12.17 24.28 -14.48
C ARG A 19 -11.97 25.05 -13.17
N THR A 20 -12.17 24.35 -12.04
CA THR A 20 -11.99 24.93 -10.70
C THR A 20 -10.53 25.27 -10.43
N MET A 21 -9.61 24.40 -10.83
CA MET A 21 -8.17 24.61 -10.71
C MET A 21 -7.71 25.82 -11.52
N GLU A 22 -8.21 26.00 -12.75
CA GLU A 22 -7.91 27.17 -13.58
C GLU A 22 -8.49 28.47 -12.98
N LYS A 23 -9.73 28.43 -12.49
CA LYS A 23 -10.40 29.61 -11.92
C LYS A 23 -9.75 30.13 -10.63
N TYR A 24 -9.25 29.23 -9.78
CA TYR A 24 -8.74 29.59 -8.44
C TYR A 24 -7.23 29.41 -8.28
N VAL A 25 -6.47 29.39 -9.38
CA VAL A 25 -5.01 29.12 -9.36
C VAL A 25 -4.22 30.14 -8.53
N SER A 26 -4.67 31.40 -8.47
CA SER A 26 -4.00 32.47 -7.70
C SER A 26 -4.21 32.34 -6.19
N SER A 27 -5.33 31.73 -5.78
CA SER A 27 -5.78 31.72 -4.38
C SER A 27 -5.60 30.37 -3.70
N CYS A 28 -5.50 29.27 -4.47
CA CYS A 28 -5.44 27.93 -3.94
C CYS A 28 -4.42 27.05 -4.67
N ARG A 29 -3.59 26.32 -3.90
CA ARG A 29 -2.74 25.23 -4.40
C ARG A 29 -3.44 23.88 -4.18
N LEU A 30 -3.42 23.03 -5.20
CA LEU A 30 -4.01 21.70 -5.19
C LEU A 30 -2.90 20.64 -5.16
N VAL A 31 -3.05 19.65 -4.28
CA VAL A 31 -2.22 18.45 -4.24
C VAL A 31 -3.13 17.27 -4.57
N LEU A 32 -2.80 16.58 -5.66
CA LEU A 32 -3.59 15.47 -6.18
C LEU A 32 -2.84 14.17 -5.93
N CYS A 33 -3.42 13.28 -5.12
CA CYS A 33 -2.86 11.96 -4.87
C CYS A 33 -3.60 10.93 -5.71
N CYS A 34 -2.88 10.23 -6.58
CA CYS A 34 -3.40 9.13 -7.39
C CYS A 34 -2.40 7.96 -7.41
N ASN A 35 -2.92 6.73 -7.50
CA ASN A 35 -2.10 5.53 -7.59
C ASN A 35 -1.78 5.15 -9.05
N SER A 36 -2.62 5.60 -9.98
CA SER A 36 -2.47 5.32 -11.40
C SER A 36 -2.69 6.59 -12.23
N THR A 37 -1.62 7.07 -12.86
CA THR A 37 -1.66 8.28 -13.68
C THR A 37 -2.45 8.08 -14.98
N SER A 38 -2.55 6.85 -15.49
CA SER A 38 -3.27 6.55 -16.74
C SER A 38 -4.77 6.87 -16.67
N ARG A 39 -5.36 6.84 -15.48
CA ARG A 39 -6.78 7.18 -15.25
C ARG A 39 -7.03 8.68 -15.11
N VAL A 40 -5.98 9.49 -15.01
CA VAL A 40 -6.08 10.95 -14.89
C VAL A 40 -6.06 11.58 -16.27
N ILE A 41 -7.02 12.47 -16.57
CA ILE A 41 -7.09 13.15 -17.86
C ILE A 41 -5.79 13.95 -18.16
N PRO A 42 -5.30 13.95 -19.42
CA PRO A 42 -4.08 14.67 -19.79
C PRO A 42 -4.10 16.17 -19.46
N ALA A 43 -5.29 16.78 -19.44
CA ALA A 43 -5.46 18.19 -19.14
C ALA A 43 -5.11 18.56 -17.69
N ILE A 44 -5.28 17.64 -16.74
CA ILE A 44 -4.82 17.83 -15.35
C ILE A 44 -3.31 17.58 -15.28
N GLN A 45 -2.82 16.50 -15.91
CA GLN A 45 -1.40 16.15 -15.89
C GLN A 45 -0.51 17.28 -16.42
N SER A 46 -0.91 17.96 -17.49
CA SER A 46 -0.13 19.06 -18.06
C SER A 46 -0.05 20.32 -17.19
N ARG A 47 -0.91 20.44 -16.17
CA ARG A 47 -0.99 21.61 -15.26
C ARG A 47 -0.39 21.33 -13.89
N CYS A 48 -0.04 20.08 -13.60
CA CYS A 48 0.48 19.66 -12.31
C CYS A 48 1.92 19.18 -12.45
N LEU A 49 2.73 19.41 -11.40
CA LEU A 49 4.04 18.79 -11.29
C LEU A 49 3.86 17.31 -10.93
N ALA A 50 4.26 16.41 -11.82
CA ALA A 50 4.18 14.98 -11.59
C ALA A 50 5.31 14.50 -10.69
N ILE A 51 4.99 14.20 -9.42
CA ILE A 51 5.93 13.62 -8.46
C ILE A 51 5.63 12.12 -8.36
N ARG A 52 6.58 11.27 -8.77
CA ARG A 52 6.44 9.82 -8.67
C ARG A 52 7.08 9.31 -7.38
N VAL A 53 6.26 8.81 -6.48
CA VAL A 53 6.72 8.10 -5.27
C VAL A 53 6.80 6.61 -5.59
N ALA A 54 8.03 6.08 -5.68
CA ALA A 54 8.24 4.66 -5.89
C ALA A 54 7.98 3.86 -4.60
N ALA A 55 7.58 2.59 -4.75
CA ALA A 55 7.51 1.69 -3.62
C ALA A 55 8.93 1.46 -3.04
N PRO A 56 9.09 1.48 -1.70
CA PRO A 56 10.39 1.31 -1.07
C PRO A 56 11.00 -0.06 -1.40
N THR A 57 12.32 -0.16 -1.37
CA THR A 57 13.03 -1.43 -1.51
C THR A 57 12.86 -2.29 -0.26
N ILE A 58 13.14 -3.59 -0.36
CA ILE A 58 13.08 -4.51 0.78
C ILE A 58 14.08 -4.07 1.87
N ASP A 59 15.26 -3.58 1.46
CA ASP A 59 16.27 -3.07 2.38
C ASP A 59 15.81 -1.80 3.10
N GLU A 60 15.18 -0.86 2.39
CA GLU A 60 14.60 0.34 3.01
C GLU A 60 13.50 -0.02 4.02
N ILE A 61 12.66 -1.00 3.68
CA ILE A 61 11.62 -1.50 4.61
C ILE A 61 12.27 -2.12 5.85
N SER A 62 13.30 -2.95 5.69
CA SER A 62 13.97 -3.59 6.83
C SER A 62 14.65 -2.56 7.75
N VAL A 63 15.23 -1.50 7.19
CA VAL A 63 15.78 -0.37 7.95
C VAL A 63 14.69 0.36 8.74
N ILE A 64 13.54 0.62 8.12
CA ILE A 64 12.42 1.26 8.81
C ILE A 64 11.87 0.38 9.92
N LEU A 65 11.69 -0.93 9.67
CA LEU A 65 11.21 -1.88 10.67
C LEU A 65 12.16 -1.95 11.88
N LYS A 66 13.48 -1.99 11.65
CA LYS A 66 14.48 -1.93 12.73
C LYS A 66 14.39 -0.63 13.53
N LYS A 67 14.22 0.51 12.86
CA LYS A 67 14.05 1.80 13.54
C LYS A 67 12.82 1.77 14.45
N VAL A 68 11.68 1.30 13.95
CA VAL A 68 10.45 1.18 14.74
C VAL A 68 10.62 0.21 15.90
N ALA A 69 11.22 -0.95 15.66
CA ALA A 69 11.50 -1.94 16.71
C ALA A 69 12.39 -1.36 17.83
N ASN A 70 13.41 -0.58 17.47
CA ASN A 70 14.27 0.10 18.45
C ASN A 70 13.52 1.14 19.28
N PHE A 71 12.60 1.89 18.68
CA PHE A 71 11.75 2.86 19.42
C PHE A 71 10.81 2.16 20.40
N GLU A 72 10.30 0.99 20.04
CA GLU A 72 9.42 0.16 20.89
C GLU A 72 10.22 -0.70 21.91
N GLY A 73 11.56 -0.68 21.86
CA GLY A 73 12.40 -1.51 22.73
C GLY A 73 12.35 -3.01 22.41
N ILE A 74 11.90 -3.38 21.21
CA ILE A 74 11.75 -4.76 20.76
C ILE A 74 12.96 -5.17 19.92
N GLN A 75 13.58 -6.31 20.24
CA GLN A 75 14.64 -6.87 19.39
C GLN A 75 14.02 -7.56 18.18
N LEU A 76 14.21 -6.97 17.00
CA LEU A 76 13.78 -7.53 15.72
C LEU A 76 14.97 -8.22 15.00
N PRO A 77 14.95 -9.55 14.83
CA PRO A 77 15.95 -10.25 14.02
C PRO A 77 15.94 -9.80 12.56
N ILE A 78 17.12 -9.69 11.95
CA ILE A 78 17.29 -9.24 10.57
C ILE A 78 16.62 -10.19 9.58
N ASP A 79 16.73 -11.50 9.83
CA ASP A 79 16.08 -12.55 9.03
C ASP A 79 14.56 -12.35 8.98
N LEU A 80 13.94 -12.04 10.11
CA LEU A 80 12.50 -11.80 10.21
C LEU A 80 12.11 -10.48 9.51
N ALA A 81 12.91 -9.42 9.66
CA ALA A 81 12.67 -8.15 8.99
C ALA A 81 12.68 -8.27 7.46
N ASN A 82 13.61 -9.06 6.91
CA ASN A 82 13.69 -9.31 5.47
C ASN A 82 12.50 -10.13 4.98
N ARG A 83 12.11 -11.20 5.71
CA ARG A 83 10.92 -12.00 5.40
C ARG A 83 9.63 -11.17 5.42
N ILE A 84 9.48 -10.26 6.38
CA ILE A 84 8.35 -9.31 6.42
C ILE A 84 8.40 -8.39 5.21
N GLY A 85 9.58 -7.86 4.86
CA GLY A 85 9.77 -7.03 3.67
C GLY A 85 9.33 -7.74 2.38
N GLU A 86 9.75 -9.00 2.18
CA GLU A 86 9.34 -9.83 1.04
C GLU A 86 7.83 -10.09 1.03
N LYS A 87 7.26 -10.55 2.16
CA LYS A 87 5.82 -10.86 2.29
C LYS A 87 4.93 -9.63 2.15
N SER A 88 5.45 -8.44 2.48
CA SER A 88 4.71 -7.19 2.35
C SER A 88 4.52 -6.71 0.91
N GLN A 89 5.17 -7.35 -0.08
CA GLN A 89 5.10 -6.96 -1.49
C GLN A 89 5.47 -5.48 -1.73
N ARG A 90 6.52 -5.00 -1.05
CA ARG A 90 6.99 -3.60 -1.09
C ARG A 90 5.96 -2.57 -0.58
N ASN A 91 4.97 -3.01 0.20
CA ASN A 91 4.02 -2.12 0.86
C ASN A 91 4.43 -1.90 2.32
N LEU A 92 4.96 -0.71 2.62
CA LEU A 92 5.43 -0.37 3.96
C LEU A 92 4.32 -0.43 5.02
N ARG A 93 3.10 -0.01 4.70
CA ARG A 93 1.97 -0.10 5.63
C ARG A 93 1.68 -1.56 5.98
N ARG A 94 1.67 -2.45 4.99
CA ARG A 94 1.47 -3.89 5.20
C ARG A 94 2.62 -4.50 6.02
N ALA A 95 3.87 -4.11 5.75
CA ALA A 95 5.03 -4.54 6.53
C ALA A 95 4.92 -4.16 8.01
N LEU A 96 4.52 -2.92 8.31
CA LEU A 96 4.33 -2.45 9.68
C LEU A 96 3.20 -3.19 10.40
N LEU A 97 2.07 -3.41 9.73
CA LEU A 97 0.97 -4.19 10.30
C LEU A 97 1.37 -5.64 10.57
N MET A 98 2.12 -6.26 9.65
CA MET A 98 2.67 -7.61 9.85
C MET A 98 3.65 -7.66 11.02
N PHE A 99 4.49 -6.64 11.20
CA PHE A 99 5.36 -6.54 12.36
C PHE A 99 4.57 -6.41 13.67
N GLN A 100 3.51 -5.59 13.67
CA GLN A 100 2.63 -5.42 14.83
C GLN A 100 1.88 -6.72 15.18
N THR A 101 1.40 -7.48 14.19
CA THR A 101 0.74 -8.76 14.47
C THR A 101 1.73 -9.79 15.02
N CYS A 102 2.96 -9.85 14.50
CA CYS A 102 3.99 -10.74 15.01
C CYS A 102 4.35 -10.45 16.47
N THR A 103 4.48 -9.17 16.83
CA THR A 103 4.78 -8.74 18.21
C THR A 103 3.61 -9.02 19.16
N THR A 104 2.37 -8.87 18.71
CA THR A 104 1.18 -9.17 19.51
C THR A 104 1.04 -10.67 19.79
N GLN A 105 1.44 -11.53 18.85
CA GLN A 105 1.33 -12.99 18.99
C GLN A 105 2.37 -13.58 19.93
N LYS A 106 3.63 -13.12 19.85
CA LYS A 106 4.72 -13.70 20.63
C LYS A 106 5.85 -12.70 20.85
N VAL A 107 6.26 -12.58 22.11
CA VAL A 107 7.49 -11.90 22.53
C VAL A 107 8.28 -12.86 23.42
N PRO A 108 9.58 -13.13 23.16
CA PRO A 108 10.46 -12.51 22.16
C PRO A 108 10.24 -13.03 20.73
N LEU A 109 10.55 -12.17 19.74
CA LEU A 109 10.48 -12.52 18.33
C LEU A 109 11.55 -13.56 17.96
N THR A 110 11.14 -14.58 17.20
CA THR A 110 12.02 -15.65 16.73
C THR A 110 12.24 -15.56 15.22
N LYS A 111 13.39 -16.04 14.73
CA LYS A 111 13.74 -15.99 13.29
C LYS A 111 12.71 -16.70 12.40
N ASP A 112 12.20 -17.84 12.86
CA ASP A 112 11.30 -18.71 12.11
C ASP A 112 9.82 -18.46 12.40
N GLN A 113 9.49 -17.34 13.04
CA GLN A 113 8.09 -17.01 13.34
C GLN A 113 7.26 -16.95 12.06
N GLN A 114 6.07 -17.56 12.13
CA GLN A 114 5.11 -17.50 11.04
C GLN A 114 4.52 -16.09 10.97
N ILE A 115 4.69 -15.45 9.82
CA ILE A 115 4.12 -14.12 9.57
C ILE A 115 2.64 -14.31 9.26
N THR A 116 1.78 -13.65 10.03
CA THR A 116 0.34 -13.71 9.81
C THR A 116 -0.02 -12.85 8.60
N GLU A 117 -0.65 -13.49 7.61
CA GLU A 117 -1.20 -12.83 6.44
C GLU A 117 -2.63 -12.34 6.73
N PRO A 118 -3.13 -11.30 6.04
CA PRO A 118 -4.51 -10.86 6.18
C PRO A 118 -5.52 -11.97 5.83
N ASP A 119 -6.60 -12.08 6.60
CA ASP A 119 -7.61 -13.14 6.44
C ASP A 119 -8.21 -13.20 5.01
N TRP A 120 -8.45 -12.04 4.40
CA TRP A 120 -8.97 -11.97 3.04
C TRP A 120 -8.02 -12.58 2.00
N GLU A 121 -6.71 -12.55 2.23
CA GLU A 121 -5.72 -13.12 1.32
C GLU A 121 -5.68 -14.65 1.44
N ILE A 122 -5.84 -15.15 2.66
CA ILE A 122 -6.00 -16.59 2.94
C ILE A 122 -7.27 -17.10 2.26
N TYR A 123 -8.41 -16.42 2.50
CA TYR A 123 -9.69 -16.78 1.91
C TYR A 123 -9.66 -16.75 0.37
N LEU A 124 -9.01 -15.75 -0.21
CA LEU A 124 -8.87 -15.64 -1.67
C LEU A 124 -8.01 -16.79 -2.24
N ARG A 125 -6.93 -17.16 -1.53
CA ARG A 125 -6.08 -18.30 -1.90
C ARG A 125 -6.82 -19.62 -1.82
N ASP A 126 -7.58 -19.83 -0.75
CA ASP A 126 -8.36 -21.05 -0.57
C ASP A 126 -9.51 -21.13 -1.58
N THR A 127 -10.21 -20.02 -1.84
CA THR A 127 -11.23 -19.96 -2.90
C THR A 127 -10.63 -20.28 -4.27
N ALA A 128 -9.46 -19.73 -4.60
CA ALA A 128 -8.76 -20.05 -5.84
C ALA A 128 -8.37 -21.53 -5.93
N ARG A 129 -7.95 -22.14 -4.80
CA ARG A 129 -7.66 -23.58 -4.73
C ARG A 129 -8.91 -24.41 -4.97
N MET A 130 -10.03 -24.07 -4.31
CA MET A 130 -11.31 -24.76 -4.48
C MET A 130 -11.81 -24.73 -5.93
N ILE A 131 -11.70 -23.58 -6.61
CA ILE A 131 -12.04 -23.45 -8.03
C ILE A 131 -11.13 -24.34 -8.90
N GLY A 132 -9.87 -24.47 -8.53
CA GLY A 132 -8.92 -25.36 -9.22
C GLY A 132 -9.25 -26.84 -9.04
N GLU A 133 -9.69 -27.24 -7.85
CA GLU A 133 -9.99 -28.63 -7.48
C GLU A 133 -11.35 -29.10 -8.01
N GLN A 134 -12.39 -28.27 -7.95
CA GLN A 134 -13.74 -28.59 -8.40
C GLN A 134 -14.21 -27.58 -9.44
N GLN A 135 -14.22 -28.01 -10.71
CA GLN A 135 -14.69 -27.21 -11.84
C GLN A 135 -16.11 -27.56 -12.30
N THR A 136 -16.76 -28.50 -11.62
CA THR A 136 -18.13 -28.93 -11.96
C THR A 136 -19.16 -28.27 -11.04
N PRO A 137 -20.28 -27.77 -11.57
CA PRO A 137 -21.38 -27.29 -10.74
C PRO A 137 -21.85 -28.44 -9.83
N GLN A 138 -21.92 -28.20 -8.52
CA GLN A 138 -22.58 -29.13 -7.61
C GLN A 138 -24.07 -29.12 -7.95
N ARG A 139 -24.58 -30.28 -8.40
CA ARG A 139 -26.00 -30.50 -8.69
C ARG A 139 -26.80 -30.65 -7.41
#